data_AF-A0A948GBM9-F1
#
_entry.id   AF-A0A948GBM9-F1
#
_cell.length_a   1.000
_cell.length_b   1.000
_cell.length_c   1.000
_cell.angle_alpha   90.00
_cell.angle_beta   90.00
_cell.angle_gamma   90.00
#
_symmetry.space_group_name_H-M   'P 1'
#
loop_
_entity.id
_entity.type
_entity.pdbx_description
1 polymer ?
#
loop_
_entity_poly.entity_id
_entity_poly.type
_entity_poly.pdbx_seq_one_letter_code
_entity_poly.pdbx_strand_id
1 'polypeptide(L)'
;MMANSLRNVNVSKNRVIAVNIAREGIEAVRNIRDTNWLKFSGNRRICWNSLPDEDINEPCDGTDLIDYEADGYIVYKASDHRWRLQDVTAADETALSTVDIDLTVNTDGDNDPNGDENDSDMYNHTDPADALGRDYAQNTNFYRVITIEYLDEDGNYTNNPYDNRIEVSSTVTWIKGSAEHSVELKTHLTDYLGRDNLD
;
A
#
# COMPACT_ATOMS: atom_id res chain seq x y z
N MET A 1 15.98 22.26 28.17
CA MET A 1 14.60 22.13 27.63
C MET A 1 14.53 22.07 26.09
N MET A 2 15.53 22.54 25.33
CA MET A 2 15.48 22.50 23.85
C MET A 2 15.53 21.08 23.23
N ALA A 3 16.18 20.11 23.89
CA ALA A 3 16.28 18.74 23.37
C ALA A 3 14.93 17.99 23.29
N ASN A 4 13.98 18.30 24.17
CA ASN A 4 12.64 17.69 24.14
C ASN A 4 11.78 18.27 23.01
N SER A 5 11.98 19.54 22.67
CA SER A 5 11.24 20.21 21.58
C SER A 5 11.62 19.63 20.22
N LEU A 6 12.92 19.44 19.94
CA LEU A 6 13.39 18.83 18.70
C LEU A 6 12.96 17.36 18.55
N ARG A 7 12.95 16.60 19.66
CA ARG A 7 12.45 15.21 19.64
C ARG A 7 10.97 15.12 19.26
N ASN A 8 10.15 16.05 19.77
CA ASN A 8 8.71 16.12 19.48
C ASN A 8 8.44 16.48 18.01
N VAL A 9 9.18 17.43 17.43
CA VAL A 9 9.03 17.81 16.02
C VAL A 9 9.26 16.61 15.09
N ASN A 10 10.27 15.79 15.36
CA ASN A 10 10.53 14.58 14.56
C ASN A 10 9.47 13.49 14.75
N VAL A 11 8.84 13.36 15.94
CA VAL A 11 7.72 12.42 16.09
C VAL A 11 6.53 12.86 15.23
N SER A 12 6.21 14.16 15.27
CA SER A 12 5.14 14.72 14.45
C SER A 12 5.42 14.56 12.96
N LYS A 13 6.66 14.76 12.50
CA LYS A 13 7.08 14.55 11.10
C LYS A 13 6.85 13.09 10.66
N ASN A 14 7.42 12.12 11.37
CA ASN A 14 7.31 10.70 10.99
C ASN A 14 5.85 10.24 10.97
N ARG A 15 5.02 10.74 11.88
CA ARG A 15 3.59 10.45 11.88
C ARG A 15 2.87 11.01 10.65
N VAL A 16 3.20 12.22 10.21
CA VAL A 16 2.61 12.81 8.99
C VAL A 16 3.02 12.00 7.76
N ILE A 17 4.29 11.59 7.68
CA ILE A 17 4.79 10.72 6.61
C ILE A 17 4.05 9.38 6.62
N ALA A 18 3.95 8.71 7.77
CA ALA A 18 3.25 7.44 7.91
C ALA A 18 1.76 7.54 7.49
N VAL A 19 1.08 8.63 7.82
CA VAL A 19 -0.30 8.88 7.37
C VAL A 19 -0.38 9.02 5.84
N ASN A 20 0.58 9.70 5.21
CA ASN A 20 0.62 9.83 3.76
C ASN A 20 0.90 8.47 3.08
N ILE A 21 1.86 7.70 3.59
CA ILE A 21 2.17 6.35 3.10
C ILE A 21 0.95 5.43 3.23
N ALA A 22 0.23 5.50 4.36
CA ALA A 22 -0.98 4.72 4.57
C ALA A 22 -2.10 5.11 3.60
N ARG A 23 -2.25 6.42 3.34
CA ARG A 23 -3.25 6.93 2.39
C ARG A 23 -2.93 6.49 0.97
N GLU A 24 -1.67 6.58 0.57
CA GLU A 24 -1.21 6.12 -0.74
C GLU A 24 -1.47 4.62 -0.94
N GLY A 25 -1.21 3.80 0.08
CA GLY A 25 -1.55 2.37 0.05
C GLY A 25 -3.03 2.12 -0.24
N ILE A 26 -3.92 2.88 0.41
CA ILE A 26 -5.37 2.81 0.14
C ILE A 26 -5.71 3.25 -1.30
N GLU A 27 -5.09 4.33 -1.79
CA GLU A 27 -5.33 4.81 -3.16
C GLU A 27 -4.79 3.83 -4.21
N ALA A 28 -3.71 3.11 -3.94
CA ALA A 28 -3.21 2.06 -4.80
C ALA A 28 -4.19 0.89 -4.91
N VAL A 29 -4.75 0.42 -3.78
CA VAL A 29 -5.79 -0.63 -3.80
C VAL A 29 -7.04 -0.15 -4.53
N ARG A 30 -7.44 1.11 -4.34
CA ARG A 30 -8.54 1.72 -5.10
C ARG A 30 -8.25 1.75 -6.61
N ASN A 31 -7.02 2.08 -7.00
CA ASN A 31 -6.61 2.10 -8.40
C ASN A 31 -6.63 0.71 -9.03
N ILE A 32 -6.19 -0.33 -8.30
CA ILE A 32 -6.28 -1.73 -8.72
C ILE A 32 -7.74 -2.10 -9.01
N ARG A 33 -8.64 -1.84 -8.06
CA ARG A 33 -10.09 -2.04 -8.24
C ARG A 33 -10.62 -1.34 -9.49
N ASP A 34 -10.34 -0.04 -9.62
CA ASP A 34 -10.88 0.77 -10.71
C ASP A 34 -10.33 0.31 -12.07
N THR A 35 -9.08 -0.15 -12.11
CA THR A 35 -8.46 -0.71 -13.32
C THR A 35 -9.07 -2.07 -13.68
N ASN A 36 -9.26 -2.95 -12.70
CA ASN A 36 -9.92 -4.23 -12.88
C ASN A 36 -11.33 -4.06 -13.47
N TRP A 37 -12.07 -3.08 -12.98
CA TRP A 37 -13.39 -2.75 -13.51
C TRP A 37 -13.37 -2.37 -15.00
N LEU A 38 -12.39 -1.56 -15.41
CA LEU A 38 -12.23 -1.15 -16.81
C LEU A 38 -11.81 -2.34 -17.69
N LYS A 39 -10.88 -3.17 -17.21
CA LYS A 39 -10.35 -4.33 -17.93
C LYS A 39 -11.41 -5.42 -18.11
N PHE A 40 -12.10 -5.77 -17.04
CA PHE A 40 -13.08 -6.87 -16.98
C PHE A 40 -14.51 -6.38 -17.09
N SER A 41 -14.77 -5.45 -18.01
CA SER A 41 -16.09 -4.83 -18.17
C SER A 41 -17.23 -5.83 -18.47
N GLY A 42 -16.92 -7.04 -18.94
CA GLY A 42 -17.89 -8.12 -19.13
C GLY A 42 -18.13 -9.01 -17.91
N ASN A 43 -17.21 -9.03 -16.93
CA ASN A 43 -17.27 -9.88 -15.75
C ASN A 43 -16.94 -9.10 -14.46
N ARG A 44 -17.58 -7.94 -14.33
CA ARG A 44 -17.16 -6.94 -13.36
C ARG A 44 -17.40 -7.33 -11.90
N ARG A 45 -18.36 -8.21 -11.64
CA ARG A 45 -18.70 -8.65 -10.27
C ARG A 45 -17.74 -9.71 -9.74
N ILE A 46 -17.11 -10.48 -10.63
CA ILE A 46 -16.18 -11.54 -10.24
C ILE A 46 -14.74 -11.02 -10.24
N CYS A 47 -14.39 -10.13 -11.15
CA CYS A 47 -13.00 -9.73 -11.36
C CYS A 47 -12.59 -8.41 -10.70
N TRP A 48 -13.45 -7.75 -9.93
CA TRP A 48 -13.16 -6.42 -9.40
C TRP A 48 -12.02 -6.42 -8.35
N ASN A 49 -11.87 -7.53 -7.63
CA ASN A 49 -10.91 -7.80 -6.57
C ASN A 49 -9.85 -8.83 -6.98
N SER A 50 -9.63 -9.03 -8.28
CA SER A 50 -8.58 -9.93 -8.77
C SER A 50 -7.21 -9.28 -8.71
N LEU A 51 -6.17 -10.08 -8.43
CA LEU A 51 -4.80 -9.62 -8.57
C LEU A 51 -4.41 -9.65 -10.06
N PRO A 52 -3.81 -8.59 -10.61
CA PRO A 52 -3.39 -8.58 -12.00
C PRO A 52 -2.20 -9.54 -12.20
N ASP A 53 -2.45 -10.67 -12.85
CA ASP A 53 -1.43 -11.60 -13.32
C ASP A 53 -0.97 -11.24 -14.76
N GLU A 54 0.15 -11.81 -15.17
CA GLU A 54 0.68 -11.75 -16.53
C GLU A 54 0.01 -12.77 -17.46
N ASP A 55 -0.69 -13.77 -16.92
CA ASP A 55 -1.40 -14.77 -17.73
C ASP A 55 -2.79 -14.28 -18.17
N ILE A 56 -2.85 -13.83 -19.42
CA ILE A 56 -4.05 -13.27 -20.08
C ILE A 56 -5.14 -14.30 -20.42
N ASN A 57 -4.93 -15.59 -20.12
CA ASN A 57 -5.84 -16.65 -20.57
C ASN A 57 -7.00 -16.95 -19.60
N GLU A 58 -7.01 -16.35 -18.42
CA GLU A 58 -8.06 -16.52 -17.40
C GLU A 58 -9.08 -15.37 -17.46
N PRO A 59 -10.35 -15.58 -17.05
CA PRO A 59 -11.42 -14.60 -17.17
C PRO A 59 -11.18 -13.31 -16.38
N CYS A 60 -10.23 -13.31 -15.44
CA CYS A 60 -9.81 -12.15 -14.63
C CYS A 60 -8.28 -11.90 -14.67
N ASP A 61 -7.55 -12.40 -15.68
CA ASP A 61 -6.07 -12.43 -15.74
C ASP A 61 -5.44 -12.97 -14.44
N GLY A 62 -5.69 -14.25 -14.16
CA GLY A 62 -5.26 -14.98 -12.96
C GLY A 62 -6.43 -15.67 -12.26
N THR A 63 -6.16 -16.75 -11.51
CA THR A 63 -7.15 -17.43 -10.65
C THR A 63 -7.28 -16.81 -9.26
N ASP A 64 -6.37 -15.89 -8.91
CA ASP A 64 -6.17 -15.50 -7.54
C ASP A 64 -6.95 -14.22 -7.28
N LEU A 65 -8.18 -14.42 -6.78
CA LEU A 65 -8.83 -13.40 -5.98
C LEU A 65 -7.89 -13.03 -4.83
N ILE A 66 -7.97 -11.78 -4.37
CA ILE A 66 -7.29 -11.40 -3.13
C ILE A 66 -7.65 -12.42 -2.05
N ASP A 67 -6.66 -13.20 -1.63
CA ASP A 67 -6.80 -14.25 -0.63
C ASP A 67 -7.15 -13.62 0.72
N TYR A 68 -8.22 -14.14 1.32
CA TYR A 68 -8.65 -13.72 2.65
C TYR A 68 -7.81 -14.38 3.76
N GLU A 69 -7.01 -15.41 3.42
CA GLU A 69 -6.09 -16.08 4.35
C GLU A 69 -4.69 -15.44 4.37
N ALA A 70 -4.45 -14.44 3.51
CA ALA A 70 -3.19 -13.70 3.51
C ALA A 70 -3.02 -12.90 4.81
N ASP A 71 -1.84 -13.02 5.44
CA ASP A 71 -1.48 -12.25 6.64
C ASP A 71 -1.35 -10.74 6.34
N GLY A 72 -1.22 -10.39 5.06
CA GLY A 72 -1.23 -9.03 4.56
C GLY A 72 -0.68 -8.95 3.15
N TYR A 73 -0.69 -7.75 2.59
CA TYR A 73 -0.22 -7.46 1.24
C TYR A 73 0.77 -6.31 1.23
N ILE A 74 1.72 -6.41 0.32
CA ILE A 74 2.62 -5.34 -0.06
C ILE A 74 2.11 -4.72 -1.35
N VAL A 75 2.00 -3.40 -1.36
CA VAL A 75 1.70 -2.61 -2.56
C VAL A 75 3.02 -2.21 -3.20
N TYR A 76 3.18 -2.56 -4.47
CA TYR A 76 4.29 -2.11 -5.31
C TYR A 76 3.76 -1.66 -6.67
N LYS A 77 4.56 -0.85 -7.37
CA LYS A 77 4.29 -0.44 -8.74
C LYS A 77 5.16 -1.29 -9.65
N ALA A 78 4.56 -2.07 -10.54
CA ALA A 78 5.29 -2.89 -11.50
C ALA A 78 5.90 -2.03 -12.63
N SER A 79 6.78 -2.64 -13.43
CA SER A 79 7.45 -1.98 -14.56
C SER A 79 6.50 -1.48 -15.65
N ASP A 80 5.29 -2.03 -15.72
CA ASP A 80 4.19 -1.56 -16.57
C ASP A 80 3.45 -0.33 -16.00
N HIS A 81 3.97 0.25 -14.92
CA HIS A 81 3.42 1.36 -14.14
C HIS A 81 2.05 1.10 -13.52
N ARG A 82 1.65 -0.17 -13.35
CA ARG A 82 0.43 -0.54 -12.63
C ARG A 82 0.73 -0.90 -11.18
N TRP A 83 -0.18 -0.52 -10.29
CA TRP A 83 -0.15 -1.00 -8.91
C TRP A 83 -0.51 -2.47 -8.86
N ARG A 84 0.21 -3.23 -8.03
CA ARG A 84 -0.04 -4.65 -7.76
C ARG A 84 0.06 -4.93 -6.27
N LEU A 85 -0.54 -6.03 -5.85
CA LEU A 85 -0.39 -6.56 -4.49
C LEU A 85 0.41 -7.86 -4.56
N GLN A 86 1.28 -8.06 -3.58
CA GLN A 86 1.98 -9.31 -3.33
C GLN A 86 1.69 -9.74 -1.90
N ASP A 87 1.34 -11.01 -1.70
CA ASP A 87 1.12 -11.59 -0.39
C ASP A 87 2.40 -11.49 0.47
N VAL A 88 2.23 -11.11 1.73
CA VAL A 88 3.30 -11.08 2.72
C VAL A 88 3.57 -12.51 3.17
N THR A 89 4.42 -13.23 2.41
CA THR A 89 4.96 -14.50 2.91
C THR A 89 6.12 -14.22 3.88
N ALA A 90 6.24 -15.03 4.94
CA ALA A 90 7.23 -14.88 6.01
C ALA A 90 8.72 -14.82 5.55
N ALA A 91 9.02 -15.07 4.27
CA ALA A 91 10.35 -15.04 3.70
C ALA A 91 10.77 -13.66 3.14
N ASP A 92 9.83 -12.77 2.81
CA ASP A 92 10.07 -11.49 2.11
C ASP A 92 9.63 -10.24 2.91
N GLU A 93 9.30 -10.41 4.20
CA GLU A 93 8.66 -9.41 5.07
C GLU A 93 9.36 -8.06 5.19
N THR A 94 10.66 -7.94 4.88
CA THR A 94 11.46 -6.74 5.19
C THR A 94 11.94 -5.93 3.99
N ALA A 95 12.19 -6.54 2.83
CA ALA A 95 12.75 -5.82 1.68
C ALA A 95 11.65 -5.04 0.93
N LEU A 96 10.50 -5.67 0.68
CA LEU A 96 9.43 -5.08 -0.13
C LEU A 96 8.45 -4.20 0.68
N SER A 97 8.42 -4.37 2.01
CA SER A 97 7.54 -3.59 2.89
C SER A 97 8.18 -2.27 3.35
N THR A 98 9.51 -2.13 3.17
CA THR A 98 10.25 -0.93 3.53
C THR A 98 9.99 0.16 2.48
N VAL A 99 9.32 1.23 2.89
CA VAL A 99 9.22 2.47 2.11
C VAL A 99 10.44 3.32 2.48
N ASP A 100 11.42 3.36 1.58
CA ASP A 100 12.60 4.20 1.76
C ASP A 100 12.32 5.64 1.31
N ILE A 101 12.86 6.57 2.09
CA ILE A 101 12.79 8.02 1.87
C ILE A 101 14.23 8.58 1.77
N ASP A 102 15.25 7.73 1.91
CA ASP A 102 16.67 8.07 1.79
C ASP A 102 17.19 7.82 0.37
N LEU A 103 17.78 8.87 -0.19
CA LEU A 103 18.34 8.98 -1.54
C LEU A 103 19.63 8.20 -1.79
N THR A 104 20.19 7.54 -0.78
CA THR A 104 21.56 7.00 -0.85
C THR A 104 21.67 5.51 -0.60
N VAL A 105 20.56 4.83 -0.32
CA VAL A 105 20.55 3.41 0.06
C VAL A 105 19.62 2.66 -0.88
N ASN A 106 20.17 1.67 -1.57
CA ASN A 106 19.41 0.69 -2.33
C ASN A 106 18.85 -0.36 -1.35
N THR A 107 17.59 -0.23 -0.98
CA THR A 107 16.94 -1.00 0.10
C THR A 107 16.16 -2.21 -0.40
N ASP A 108 15.71 -2.19 -1.65
CA ASP A 108 15.04 -3.33 -2.31
C ASP A 108 16.03 -4.36 -2.88
N GLY A 109 17.32 -4.04 -2.90
CA GLY A 109 18.38 -4.96 -3.29
C GLY A 109 18.57 -5.12 -4.79
N ASP A 110 17.96 -4.26 -5.62
CA ASP A 110 18.09 -4.32 -7.07
C ASP A 110 19.40 -3.69 -7.60
N ASN A 111 20.21 -3.12 -6.70
CA ASN A 111 21.49 -2.48 -6.97
C ASN A 111 21.42 -1.26 -7.90
N ASP A 112 20.24 -0.69 -8.11
CA ASP A 112 20.04 0.57 -8.80
C ASP A 112 19.70 1.71 -7.82
N PRO A 113 20.69 2.51 -7.38
CA PRO A 113 20.43 3.67 -6.54
C PRO A 113 19.86 4.88 -7.30
N ASN A 114 19.65 4.81 -8.62
CA ASN A 114 19.19 5.96 -9.43
C ASN A 114 18.21 5.63 -10.58
N GLY A 115 17.67 4.41 -10.70
CA GLY A 115 17.13 3.94 -11.98
C GLY A 115 15.69 3.45 -11.96
N ASP A 116 14.83 4.34 -12.45
CA ASP A 116 13.90 4.19 -13.57
C ASP A 116 12.78 3.11 -13.55
N GLU A 117 12.90 1.98 -12.85
CA GLU A 117 11.90 0.91 -12.93
C GLU A 117 11.78 0.11 -11.61
N ASN A 118 10.90 0.57 -10.70
CA ASN A 118 10.37 -0.09 -9.48
C ASN A 118 10.79 0.50 -8.13
N ASP A 119 11.26 1.74 -8.07
CA ASP A 119 11.46 2.39 -6.79
C ASP A 119 10.13 2.71 -6.10
N SER A 120 9.98 2.19 -4.89
CA SER A 120 8.89 2.56 -3.96
C SER A 120 9.11 3.97 -3.37
N ASP A 121 9.80 4.87 -4.07
CA ASP A 121 10.36 6.12 -3.56
C ASP A 121 9.47 7.34 -3.85
N MET A 122 8.15 7.19 -3.70
CA MET A 122 7.19 8.28 -3.93
C MET A 122 7.41 9.53 -3.04
N TYR A 123 8.29 9.45 -2.04
CA TYR A 123 8.70 10.54 -1.13
C TYR A 123 10.08 11.11 -1.45
N ASN A 124 10.68 10.71 -2.57
CA ASN A 124 11.94 11.24 -3.07
C ASN A 124 11.75 12.64 -3.68
N HIS A 125 12.29 13.66 -3.00
CA HIS A 125 12.46 15.00 -3.56
C HIS A 125 13.95 15.30 -3.70
N THR A 126 14.45 15.30 -4.93
CA THR A 126 15.84 15.59 -5.29
C THR A 126 16.19 17.09 -5.30
N ASP A 127 15.20 17.98 -5.15
CA ASP A 127 15.40 19.43 -5.23
C ASP A 127 15.76 20.07 -3.86
N PRO A 128 16.99 20.57 -3.67
CA PRO A 128 17.41 21.26 -2.44
C PRO A 128 16.70 22.61 -2.19
N ALA A 129 15.91 23.10 -3.16
CA ALA A 129 15.09 24.30 -3.05
C ALA A 129 13.65 24.03 -2.60
N ASP A 130 13.21 22.77 -2.55
CA ASP A 130 11.89 22.41 -2.01
C ASP A 130 11.83 22.74 -0.52
N ALA A 131 10.67 23.19 -0.04
CA ALA A 131 10.40 23.43 1.37
C ALA A 131 10.58 22.16 2.23
N LEU A 132 10.61 20.98 1.60
CA LEU A 132 10.94 19.69 2.21
C LEU A 132 12.42 19.29 2.08
N GLY A 133 13.18 19.91 1.16
CA GLY A 133 14.44 19.42 0.58
C GLY A 133 15.76 19.76 1.30
N ARG A 134 15.74 20.15 2.57
CA ARG A 134 16.99 20.33 3.36
C ARG A 134 17.02 19.63 4.71
N ASP A 135 15.92 19.04 5.15
CA ASP A 135 15.82 18.42 6.47
C ASP A 135 15.92 16.89 6.39
N TYR A 136 17.18 16.46 6.39
CA TYR A 136 17.69 15.19 6.91
C TYR A 136 17.46 13.90 6.11
N ALA A 137 18.55 13.19 5.86
CA ALA A 137 18.61 11.73 5.89
C ALA A 137 17.78 11.22 7.06
N GLN A 138 16.54 10.83 6.77
CA GLN A 138 15.65 10.21 7.74
C GLN A 138 15.99 8.72 7.67
N ASN A 139 16.91 8.25 8.52
CA ASN A 139 17.19 6.81 8.68
C ASN A 139 16.01 6.07 9.36
N THR A 140 14.78 6.56 9.21
CA THR A 140 13.59 5.92 9.73
C THR A 140 12.99 5.09 8.61
N ASN A 141 13.12 3.78 8.73
CA ASN A 141 12.45 2.86 7.82
C ASN A 141 10.97 2.77 8.21
N PHE A 142 10.10 2.94 7.22
CA PHE A 142 8.67 2.73 7.36
C PHE A 142 8.29 1.39 6.74
N TYR A 143 7.49 0.61 7.44
CA TYR A 143 7.02 -0.69 7.01
C TYR A 143 5.52 -0.60 6.76
N ARG A 144 5.07 -0.83 5.52
CA ARG A 144 3.65 -0.79 5.16
C ARG A 144 3.10 -2.21 4.94
N VAL A 145 1.94 -2.48 5.53
CA VAL A 145 1.13 -3.68 5.28
C VAL A 145 -0.29 -3.26 4.94
N ILE A 146 -0.84 -3.85 3.88
CA ILE A 146 -2.25 -3.74 3.51
C ILE A 146 -2.98 -5.01 3.94
N THR A 147 -4.04 -4.88 4.71
CA THR A 147 -4.94 -5.99 5.03
C THR A 147 -6.26 -5.77 4.31
N ILE A 148 -6.79 -6.82 3.70
CA ILE A 148 -8.06 -6.78 2.97
C ILE A 148 -8.98 -7.85 3.55
N GLU A 149 -10.14 -7.41 4.03
CA GLU A 149 -11.14 -8.30 4.62
C GLU A 149 -12.46 -8.15 3.85
N TYR A 150 -13.09 -9.26 3.51
CA TYR A 150 -14.39 -9.23 2.84
C TYR A 150 -15.50 -8.95 3.85
N LEU A 151 -16.51 -8.20 3.40
CA LEU A 151 -17.68 -7.84 4.19
C LEU A 151 -18.97 -8.25 3.47
N ASP A 152 -19.91 -8.80 4.23
CA ASP A 152 -21.26 -9.08 3.75
C ASP A 152 -22.09 -7.80 3.56
N GLU A 153 -23.34 -7.93 3.10
CA GLU A 153 -24.26 -6.80 2.90
C GLU A 153 -24.55 -6.02 4.21
N ASP A 154 -24.47 -6.69 5.35
CA ASP A 154 -24.67 -6.11 6.69
C ASP A 154 -23.38 -5.48 7.25
N GLY A 155 -22.24 -5.65 6.57
CA GLY A 155 -20.93 -5.14 6.98
C GLY A 155 -20.18 -6.04 7.96
N ASN A 156 -20.56 -7.32 8.09
CA ASN A 156 -19.82 -8.30 8.89
C ASN A 156 -18.73 -8.97 8.07
N TYR A 157 -17.65 -9.36 8.75
CA TYR A 157 -16.56 -10.12 8.15
C TYR A 157 -17.03 -11.50 7.64
N THR A 158 -16.55 -11.85 6.46
CA THR A 158 -16.92 -13.06 5.72
C THR A 158 -15.72 -13.59 4.97
N ASN A 159 -15.72 -14.88 4.67
CA ASN A 159 -14.67 -15.54 3.87
C ASN A 159 -15.13 -15.73 2.42
N ASN A 160 -16.19 -15.02 2.01
CA ASN A 160 -16.73 -15.12 0.67
C ASN A 160 -16.08 -14.03 -0.23
N PRO A 161 -15.15 -14.41 -1.12
CA PRO A 161 -14.44 -13.44 -1.96
C PRO A 161 -15.31 -12.89 -3.10
N TYR A 162 -16.57 -13.34 -3.21
CA TYR A 162 -17.56 -12.84 -4.15
C TYR A 162 -18.47 -11.76 -3.54
N ASP A 163 -18.31 -11.45 -2.26
CA ASP A 163 -19.01 -10.32 -1.67
C ASP A 163 -18.53 -9.01 -2.31
N ASN A 164 -19.43 -8.05 -2.40
CA ASN A 164 -19.22 -6.83 -3.18
C ASN A 164 -18.61 -5.71 -2.34
N ARG A 165 -18.10 -6.01 -1.15
CA ARG A 165 -17.55 -5.05 -0.21
C ARG A 165 -16.31 -5.64 0.46
N ILE A 166 -15.28 -4.81 0.57
CA ILE A 166 -14.07 -5.09 1.33
C ILE A 166 -13.77 -3.93 2.28
N GLU A 167 -13.24 -4.25 3.45
CA GLU A 167 -12.48 -3.32 4.28
C GLU A 167 -11.00 -3.40 3.86
N VAL A 168 -10.41 -2.25 3.57
CA VAL A 168 -8.98 -2.12 3.28
C VAL A 168 -8.36 -1.36 4.43
N SER A 169 -7.42 -1.99 5.12
CA SER A 169 -6.63 -1.42 6.20
C SER A 169 -5.19 -1.23 5.73
N SER A 170 -4.64 -0.02 5.88
CA SER A 170 -3.24 0.26 5.62
C SER A 170 -2.54 0.64 6.91
N THR A 171 -1.65 -0.24 7.36
CA THR A 171 -0.87 -0.07 8.58
C THR A 171 0.56 0.27 8.20
N VAL A 172 1.07 1.37 8.76
CA VAL A 172 2.45 1.81 8.58
C VAL A 172 3.14 1.86 9.95
N THR A 173 4.20 1.07 10.08
CA THR A 173 4.99 0.93 11.31
C THR A 173 6.38 1.51 11.12
N TRP A 174 6.94 2.15 12.14
CA TRP A 174 8.33 2.60 12.14
C TRP A 174 8.93 2.55 13.55
N ILE A 175 10.26 2.38 13.62
CA ILE A 175 10.99 2.33 14.87
C ILE A 175 11.68 3.67 15.12
N LYS A 176 11.56 4.21 16.33
CA LYS A 176 12.31 5.39 16.78
C LYS A 176 13.01 5.11 18.10
N GLY A 177 14.34 4.94 18.04
CA GLY A 177 15.11 4.51 19.19
C GLY A 177 14.78 3.07 19.54
N SER A 178 14.14 2.85 20.70
CA SER A 178 13.65 1.52 21.13
C SER A 178 12.12 1.39 21.10
N ALA A 179 11.41 2.42 20.62
CA ALA A 179 9.96 2.42 20.58
C ALA A 179 9.47 2.16 19.16
N GLU A 180 8.53 1.23 19.04
CA GLU A 180 7.74 1.02 17.83
C GLU A 180 6.56 1.99 17.82
N HIS A 181 6.26 2.52 16.65
CA HIS A 181 5.12 3.39 16.40
C HIS A 181 4.37 2.91 15.16
N SER A 182 3.06 3.08 15.14
CA SER A 182 2.24 2.74 13.98
C SER A 182 1.13 3.75 13.74
N VAL A 183 0.67 3.79 12.49
CA VAL A 183 -0.54 4.48 12.03
C VAL A 183 -1.33 3.49 11.19
N GLU A 184 -2.64 3.43 11.43
CA GLU A 184 -3.58 2.65 10.62
C GLU A 184 -4.62 3.58 10.01
N LEU A 185 -4.89 3.42 8.72
CA LEU A 185 -6.04 4.01 8.04
C LEU A 185 -6.90 2.89 7.48
N LYS A 186 -8.22 3.04 7.59
CA LYS A 186 -9.19 2.09 7.07
C LYS A 186 -10.12 2.75 6.07
N THR A 187 -10.53 2.01 5.05
CA THR A 187 -11.60 2.42 4.14
C THR A 187 -12.42 1.23 3.69
N HIS A 188 -13.62 1.52 3.21
CA HIS A 188 -14.45 0.51 2.57
C HIS A 188 -14.41 0.71 1.07
N LEU A 189 -14.17 -0.35 0.32
CA LEU A 189 -14.34 -0.37 -1.12
C LEU A 189 -15.47 -1.32 -1.47
N THR A 190 -16.32 -0.90 -2.39
CA THR A 190 -17.35 -1.74 -2.97
C THR A 190 -17.11 -1.95 -4.46
N ASP A 191 -17.73 -2.99 -5.01
CA ASP A 191 -17.92 -3.08 -6.45
C ASP A 191 -18.75 -1.87 -6.95
N TYR A 192 -18.64 -1.54 -8.23
CA TYR A 192 -19.36 -0.38 -8.79
C TYR A 192 -20.87 -0.59 -8.86
N LEU A 193 -21.36 -1.83 -8.73
CA LEU A 193 -22.79 -2.15 -8.80
C LEU A 193 -23.49 -1.96 -7.44
N GLY A 194 -22.75 -2.04 -6.33
CA GLY A 194 -23.21 -1.82 -4.97
C GLY A 194 -23.12 -0.37 -4.49
N ARG A 195 -22.81 0.60 -5.37
CA ARG A 195 -22.72 2.03 -5.00
C ARG A 195 -24.07 2.69 -4.71
N ASP A 196 -25.17 2.00 -4.96
CA ASP A 196 -26.52 2.56 -4.82
C ASP A 196 -26.99 2.72 -3.35
N ASN A 197 -26.17 2.34 -2.35
CA ASN A 197 -26.55 2.35 -0.92
C ASN A 197 -25.58 3.09 0.03
N LEU A 198 -24.83 4.09 -0.44
CA LEU A 198 -24.05 4.97 0.45
C LEU A 198 -24.68 6.37 0.51
N ASP A 199 -25.84 6.45 1.16
CA ASP A 199 -26.39 7.68 1.76
C ASP A 199 -26.08 7.72 3.27
#